data_AF-A0A8T3PSF1-F1
#
_entry.id   AF-A0A8T3PSF1-F1
#
_cell.length_a   1.000
_cell.length_b   1.000
_cell.length_c   1.000
_cell.angle_alpha   90.00
_cell.angle_beta   90.00
_cell.angle_gamma   90.00
#
_symmetry.space_group_name_H-M   'P 1'
#
loop_
_entity.id
_entity.type
_entity.pdbx_description
1 polymer ?
#
loop_
_entity_poly.entity_id
_entity_poly.type
_entity_poly.pdbx_seq_one_letter_code
_entity_poly.pdbx_strand_id
1 'polypeptide(L)'
;MTIPGTDERSPGRRARDEQIAAEVQLPPLELPPDTSPSSVEAHLGRRHRPLAVAGVVENGLVRPLDPAVKLPEHSRVIIVASEAT
;
A
#
# COMPACT_ATOMS: atom_id res chain seq x y z
N MET A 1 36.81 0.39 -12.31
CA MET A 1 35.77 -0.41 -12.99
C MET A 1 35.10 -1.27 -11.93
N THR A 2 33.82 -1.03 -11.65
CA THR A 2 33.05 -1.79 -10.66
C THR A 2 32.59 -3.10 -11.29
N ILE A 3 32.99 -4.22 -10.70
CA ILE A 3 32.50 -5.54 -11.11
C ILE A 3 31.01 -5.58 -10.72
N PRO A 4 30.08 -5.87 -11.66
CA PRO A 4 28.68 -6.04 -11.30
C PRO A 4 28.56 -7.24 -10.35
N GLY A 5 27.91 -7.02 -9.20
CA GLY A 5 27.67 -8.09 -8.23
C GLY A 5 26.81 -9.20 -8.83
N THR A 6 26.92 -10.40 -8.26
CA THR A 6 26.08 -11.54 -8.64
C THR A 6 24.61 -11.21 -8.42
N ASP A 7 23.77 -11.52 -9.40
CA ASP A 7 22.33 -11.28 -9.33
C ASP A 7 21.64 -12.36 -8.48
N GLU A 8 21.39 -12.04 -7.21
CA GLU A 8 20.71 -12.89 -6.24
C GLU A 8 19.18 -12.97 -6.42
N ARG A 9 18.61 -12.33 -7.46
CA ARG A 9 17.16 -12.40 -7.71
C ARG A 9 16.75 -13.80 -8.18
N SER A 10 15.57 -14.24 -7.76
CA SER A 10 15.00 -15.51 -8.22
C SER A 10 14.78 -15.52 -9.75
N PRO A 11 14.82 -16.69 -10.41
CA PRO A 11 14.65 -16.78 -11.86
C PRO A 11 13.35 -16.13 -12.37
N GLY A 12 12.24 -16.34 -11.67
CA GLY A 12 10.95 -15.74 -12.01
C GLY A 12 10.94 -14.22 -11.89
N ARG A 13 11.66 -13.66 -10.91
CA ARG A 13 11.81 -12.20 -10.78
C ARG A 13 12.67 -11.64 -11.91
N ARG A 14 13.80 -12.29 -12.21
CA ARG A 14 14.70 -11.87 -13.29
C ARG A 14 13.98 -11.84 -14.64
N ALA A 15 13.27 -12.93 -14.99
CA ALA A 15 12.52 -13.00 -16.25
C ALA A 15 11.46 -11.91 -16.38
N ARG A 16 10.76 -11.58 -15.28
CA ARG A 16 9.77 -10.51 -15.25
C ARG A 16 10.41 -9.14 -15.42
N ASP A 17 11.52 -8.88 -14.73
CA ASP A 17 12.25 -7.61 -14.85
C ASP A 17 12.82 -7.43 -16.28
N GLU A 18 13.34 -8.51 -16.89
CA GLU A 18 13.81 -8.51 -18.29
C GLU A 18 12.67 -8.24 -19.27
N GLN A 19 11.49 -8.84 -19.05
CA GLN A 19 10.30 -8.56 -19.85
C GLN A 19 9.92 -7.08 -19.76
N ILE A 20 9.87 -6.51 -18.55
CA ILE A 20 9.55 -5.08 -18.33
C ILE A 20 10.59 -4.19 -18.99
N ALA A 21 11.88 -4.52 -18.87
CA ALA A 21 12.95 -3.75 -19.48
C ALA A 21 12.91 -3.79 -21.02
N ALA A 22 12.33 -4.84 -21.60
CA ALA A 22 12.11 -4.97 -23.04
C ALA A 22 10.82 -4.28 -23.52
N GLU A 23 9.97 -3.76 -22.62
CA GLU A 23 8.76 -3.03 -23.02
C GLU A 23 9.11 -1.71 -23.72
N VAL A 24 8.29 -1.34 -24.70
CA VAL A 24 8.44 -0.08 -25.43
C VAL A 24 8.17 1.07 -24.48
N GLN A 25 9.09 2.05 -24.43
CA GLN A 25 8.89 3.25 -23.66
C GLN A 25 7.68 4.04 -24.19
N LEU A 26 6.73 4.31 -23.30
CA LEU A 26 5.58 5.14 -23.63
C LEU A 26 6.01 6.60 -23.78
N PRO A 27 5.37 7.36 -24.68
CA PRO A 27 5.61 8.80 -24.75
C PRO A 27 5.25 9.47 -23.40
N PRO A 28 5.92 10.56 -23.01
CA PRO A 28 5.52 11.35 -21.87
C PRO A 28 4.05 11.77 -21.98
N LEU A 29 3.33 11.75 -20.85
CA LEU A 29 1.95 12.20 -20.82
C LEU A 29 1.90 13.71 -21.11
N GLU A 30 1.11 14.10 -22.10
CA GLU A 30 0.85 15.51 -22.37
C GLU A 30 -0.03 16.08 -21.25
N LEU A 31 0.52 17.04 -20.51
CA LEU A 31 -0.19 17.76 -19.46
C LEU A 31 -0.57 19.16 -19.95
N PRO A 32 -1.75 19.69 -19.60
CA PRO A 32 -2.10 21.09 -19.84
C PRO A 32 -1.03 22.03 -19.29
N PRO A 33 -0.78 23.19 -19.92
CA PRO A 33 0.26 24.13 -19.50
C PRO A 33 0.08 24.65 -18.07
N ASP A 34 -1.17 24.71 -17.59
CA ASP A 34 -1.51 25.19 -16.24
C ASP A 34 -1.50 24.07 -15.18
N THR A 35 -0.95 22.89 -15.52
CA THR A 35 -0.87 21.77 -14.57
C THR A 35 0.14 22.09 -13.48
N SER A 36 -0.36 22.28 -12.26
CA SER A 36 0.49 22.46 -11.09
C SER A 36 1.27 21.17 -10.79
N PRO A 37 2.60 21.22 -10.65
CA PRO A 37 3.37 20.06 -10.23
C PRO A 37 2.95 19.67 -8.81
N SER A 38 2.82 18.36 -8.56
CA SER A 38 2.60 17.82 -7.22
C SER A 38 3.81 16.98 -6.79
N SER A 39 4.20 17.10 -5.53
CA SER A 39 5.24 16.24 -4.97
C SER A 39 4.79 14.78 -4.99
N VAL A 40 5.71 13.86 -5.24
CA VAL A 40 5.44 12.41 -5.19
C VAL A 40 4.90 12.02 -3.81
N GLU A 41 5.38 12.65 -2.75
CA GLU A 41 4.92 12.44 -1.38
C GLU A 41 3.47 12.86 -1.18
N ALA A 42 3.01 13.94 -1.81
CA ALA A 42 1.59 14.32 -1.80
C ALA A 42 0.73 13.33 -2.59
N HIS A 43 1.26 12.79 -3.68
CA HIS A 43 0.58 11.75 -4.47
C HIS A 43 0.49 10.41 -3.72
N LEU A 44 1.55 10.04 -3.00
CA LEU A 44 1.61 8.84 -2.16
C LEU A 44 1.02 9.05 -0.75
N GLY A 45 0.76 10.29 -0.37
CA GLY A 45 0.53 10.77 1.00
C GLY A 45 -0.82 10.44 1.60
N ARG A 46 -1.71 9.75 0.87
CA ARG A 46 -2.97 9.21 1.42
C ARG A 46 -2.89 7.72 1.73
N ARG A 47 -1.74 7.23 2.19
CA ARG A 47 -1.72 5.97 2.93
C ARG A 47 -2.34 6.21 4.29
N HIS A 48 -3.67 6.06 4.37
CA HIS A 48 -4.36 5.87 5.64
C HIS A 48 -3.58 4.81 6.43
N ARG A 49 -2.96 5.21 7.53
CA ARG A 49 -2.30 4.24 8.40
C ARG A 49 -3.40 3.33 8.95
N PRO A 50 -3.28 1.99 8.81
CA PRO A 50 -4.26 1.09 9.38
C PRO A 50 -4.32 1.33 10.89
N LEU A 51 -5.52 1.55 11.42
CA LEU A 51 -5.76 1.72 12.84
C LEU A 51 -6.10 0.35 13.44
N ALA A 52 -5.36 -0.07 14.46
CA ALA A 52 -5.68 -1.24 15.26
C ALA A 52 -6.40 -0.80 16.54
N VAL A 53 -7.58 -1.36 16.80
CA VAL A 53 -8.43 -1.00 17.95
C VAL A 53 -8.86 -2.29 18.63
N ALA A 54 -8.71 -2.36 19.95
CA ALA A 54 -9.24 -3.48 20.73
C ALA A 54 -10.76 -3.42 20.78
N GLY A 55 -11.43 -4.55 20.61
CA GLY A 55 -12.89 -4.63 20.57
C GLY A 55 -13.42 -6.00 20.99
N VAL A 56 -14.71 -6.04 21.29
CA VAL A 56 -15.44 -7.26 21.63
C VAL A 56 -16.35 -7.61 20.47
N VAL A 57 -16.51 -8.91 20.19
CA VAL A 57 -17.47 -9.42 19.23
C VAL A 57 -18.69 -9.93 19.99
N GLU A 58 -19.84 -9.28 19.80
CA GLU A 58 -21.11 -9.66 20.43
C GLU A 58 -22.19 -9.79 19.35
N ASN A 59 -22.84 -10.95 19.26
CA ASN A 59 -23.90 -11.23 18.27
C ASN A 59 -23.48 -10.95 16.82
N GLY A 60 -22.21 -11.19 16.49
CA GLY A 60 -21.64 -10.91 15.16
C GLY A 60 -21.33 -9.43 14.89
N LEU A 61 -21.51 -8.54 15.87
CA LEU A 61 -21.13 -7.13 15.79
C LEU A 61 -19.81 -6.89 16.54
N VAL A 62 -18.90 -6.14 15.93
CA VAL A 62 -17.65 -5.71 16.57
C VAL A 62 -17.85 -4.34 17.21
N ARG A 63 -17.60 -4.25 18.51
CA ARG A 63 -17.67 -3.00 19.29
C ARG A 63 -16.27 -2.64 19.81
N PRO A 64 -15.75 -1.44 19.51
CA PRO A 64 -14.52 -0.94 20.14
C PRO A 64 -14.67 -0.91 21.67
N LEU A 65 -13.60 -1.25 22.39
CA LEU A 65 -13.55 -1.12 23.86
C LEU A 65 -13.53 0.34 24.30
N ASP A 66 -12.83 1.19 23.55
CA ASP A 66 -12.81 2.64 23.78
C ASP A 66 -13.90 3.32 22.93
N PRO A 67 -14.96 3.88 23.55
CA PRO A 67 -16.04 4.55 22.84
C PRO A 67 -15.62 5.89 22.21
N ALA A 68 -14.46 6.45 22.56
CA ALA A 68 -13.93 7.68 21.96
C ALA A 68 -13.30 7.45 20.58
N VAL A 69 -13.03 6.19 20.21
CA VAL A 69 -12.42 5.86 18.92
C VAL A 69 -13.41 6.12 17.79
N LYS A 70 -13.08 7.11 16.95
CA LYS A 70 -13.83 7.42 15.73
C LYS A 70 -13.07 6.87 14.52
N LEU A 71 -13.73 5.96 13.78
CA LEU A 71 -13.22 5.48 12.51
C LEU A 71 -13.70 6.42 11.39
N PRO A 72 -12.79 6.96 10.55
CA PRO A 72 -13.19 7.70 9.36
C PRO A 72 -14.07 6.88 8.44
N GLU A 73 -14.91 7.56 7.66
CA GLU A 73 -15.71 6.94 6.61
C GLU A 73 -14.81 6.15 5.63
N HIS A 74 -15.25 4.95 5.24
CA HIS A 74 -14.49 3.99 4.41
C HIS A 74 -13.19 3.43 5.01
N SER A 75 -13.03 3.45 6.34
CA SER A 75 -11.89 2.79 6.99
C SER A 75 -11.89 1.28 6.75
N ARG A 76 -10.72 0.72 6.39
CA ARG A 76 -10.50 -0.72 6.35
C ARG A 76 -10.12 -1.20 7.76
N VAL A 77 -10.90 -2.13 8.31
CA VAL A 77 -10.68 -2.70 9.66
C VAL A 77 -10.19 -4.13 9.51
N ILE A 78 -9.08 -4.47 10.19
CA ILE A 78 -8.59 -5.85 10.32
C ILE A 78 -8.91 -6.28 11.75
N ILE A 79 -9.73 -7.34 11.90
CA ILE A 79 -10.10 -7.89 13.20
C ILE A 79 -9.17 -9.06 13.50
N VAL A 80 -8.45 -8.98 14.61
CA VAL A 80 -7.62 -10.07 15.12
C VAL A 80 -8.31 -10.60 16.37
N ALA A 81 -8.88 -11.80 16.30
CA ALA A 81 -9.47 -12.48 17.45
C ALA A 81 -8.51 -13.57 17.93
N SER A 82 -8.29 -13.65 19.25
CA SER A 82 -7.66 -14.80 19.88
C SER A 82 -8.75 -15.80 20.26
N GLU A 83 -8.59 -17.06 19.88
CA GLU A 83 -9.47 -18.12 20.37
C GLU A 83 -9.28 -18.26 21.88
N ALA A 84 -10.38 -18.23 22.65
CA ALA A 84 -10.31 -18.45 24.09
C ALA A 84 -9.91 -19.91 24.33
N THR A 85 -8.77 -20.11 24.98
CA THR A 85 -8.25 -21.43 25.35
C THR A 85 -8.94 -21.95 26.60
#